data_AF-A0A7Y4ZEI1-F1
#
_entry.id   AF-A0A7Y4ZEI1-F1
#
_cell.length_a   1.000
_cell.length_b   1.000
_cell.length_c   1.000
_cell.angle_alpha   90.00
_cell.angle_beta   90.00
_cell.angle_gamma   90.00
#
_symmetry.space_group_name_H-M   'P 1'
#
loop_
_entity.id
_entity.type
_entity.pdbx_description
1 polymer ?
#
loop_
_entity_poly.entity_id
_entity_poly.type
_entity_poly.pdbx_seq_one_letter_code
_entity_poly.pdbx_strand_id
1 'polypeptide(L)'
;MKNYLFAACLLLTACSNLPPAIEDPPAFDLTYQEALINGAKYKNAPVRWGGTIIEVENEPSFSAIQVLLYPLGSYGRPDLDEPQQGRFVMKSPEFLDPAVYKKNTSITVAGILEGDTERKVGNKTLRLPLLAAKQIHLWEEETYYPYYGGFGNGFYPYGGFYGYRPYYWGGYYRPYHHHR
;
A
#
# COMPACT_ATOMS: atom_id res chain seq x y z
N MET A 1 41.76 8.60 28.12
CA MET A 1 40.90 9.22 27.08
C MET A 1 40.73 8.27 25.92
N LYS A 2 39.93 7.22 26.09
CA LYS A 2 39.55 6.26 25.05
C LYS A 2 38.50 5.39 25.73
N ASN A 3 37.30 5.31 25.17
CA ASN A 3 36.23 4.32 25.42
C ASN A 3 34.81 4.90 25.32
N TYR A 4 34.62 6.22 25.24
CA TYR A 4 33.29 6.79 25.01
C TYR A 4 32.78 6.64 23.56
N LEU A 5 33.65 6.24 22.63
CA LEU A 5 33.30 6.06 21.21
C LEU A 5 32.49 4.78 20.93
N PHE A 6 32.50 3.78 21.81
CA PHE A 6 31.77 2.53 21.60
C PHE A 6 30.31 2.57 22.09
N ALA A 7 29.95 3.52 22.95
CA ALA A 7 28.59 3.63 23.50
C ALA A 7 27.60 4.31 22.54
N ALA A 8 28.08 5.00 21.50
CA ALA A 8 27.23 5.75 20.58
C ALA A 8 26.61 4.90 19.45
N CYS A 9 27.14 3.69 19.18
CA CYS A 9 26.64 2.84 18.09
C CYS A 9 25.44 1.94 18.47
N LEU A 10 25.08 1.86 19.76
CA LEU A 10 24.01 0.95 20.24
C LEU A 10 22.60 1.56 20.22
N LEU A 11 22.43 2.80 19.73
CA LEU A 11 21.14 3.51 19.74
C LEU A 11 20.47 3.65 18.36
N LEU A 12 20.93 2.91 17.35
CA LEU A 12 20.41 2.98 15.96
C LEU A 12 19.61 1.74 15.53
N THR A 13 18.90 1.06 16.43
CA THR A 13 17.93 0.02 16.04
C THR A 13 16.55 0.65 15.83
N ALA A 14 16.43 1.54 14.84
CA ALA A 14 15.14 1.95 14.28
C ALA A 14 14.81 1.01 13.11
N CYS A 15 14.62 -0.27 13.39
CA CYS A 15 14.11 -1.21 12.40
C CYS A 15 12.61 -0.94 12.23
N SER A 16 12.24 -0.28 11.13
CA SER A 16 10.89 -0.41 10.58
C SER A 16 10.68 -1.90 10.29
N ASN A 17 10.00 -2.60 11.20
CA ASN A 17 9.76 -4.03 11.07
C ASN A 17 8.42 -4.23 10.35
N LEU A 18 8.48 -4.69 9.11
CA LEU A 18 7.30 -5.20 8.42
C LEU A 18 6.84 -6.48 9.14
N PRO A 19 5.53 -6.73 9.32
CA PRO A 19 5.09 -7.98 9.93
C PRO A 19 5.57 -9.19 9.10
N PRO A 20 6.04 -10.29 9.72
CA PRO A 20 6.57 -11.44 8.98
C PRO A 20 5.58 -12.03 7.97
N ALA A 21 4.28 -12.01 8.27
CA ALA A 21 3.23 -12.48 7.36
C ALA A 21 3.11 -11.66 6.06
N ILE A 22 3.68 -10.45 6.04
CA ILE A 22 3.68 -9.54 4.90
C ILE A 22 5.04 -9.57 4.20
N GLU A 23 6.12 -9.65 4.97
CA GLU A 23 7.50 -9.78 4.46
C GLU A 23 7.70 -11.12 3.73
N ASP A 24 7.28 -12.23 4.34
CA ASP A 24 7.49 -13.56 3.80
C ASP A 24 6.27 -14.02 2.99
N PRO A 25 6.41 -14.34 1.70
CA PRO A 25 5.34 -14.95 0.94
C PRO A 25 5.02 -16.36 1.49
N PRO A 26 3.75 -16.80 1.41
CA PRO A 26 3.39 -18.17 1.76
C PRO A 26 4.14 -19.17 0.86
N ALA A 27 4.45 -20.35 1.40
CA ALA A 27 5.15 -21.40 0.65
C ALA A 27 4.41 -21.88 -0.61
N PHE A 28 3.09 -21.64 -0.67
CA PHE A 28 2.26 -21.84 -1.84
C PHE A 28 1.68 -20.50 -2.27
N ASP A 29 2.09 -20.01 -3.43
CA ASP A 29 1.60 -18.76 -4.01
C ASP A 29 0.36 -19.03 -4.87
N LEU A 30 -0.82 -18.97 -4.24
CA LEU A 30 -2.09 -19.15 -4.93
C LEU A 30 -2.39 -17.94 -5.81
N THR A 31 -2.47 -18.17 -7.13
CA THR A 31 -2.79 -17.11 -8.07
C THR A 31 -4.27 -16.70 -7.98
N TYR A 32 -4.55 -15.45 -8.34
CA TYR A 32 -5.93 -14.95 -8.38
C TYR A 32 -6.84 -15.76 -9.30
N GLN A 33 -6.35 -16.14 -10.49
CA GLN A 33 -7.14 -16.90 -11.46
C GLN A 33 -7.52 -18.29 -10.92
N GLU A 34 -6.60 -18.96 -10.22
CA GLU A 34 -6.89 -20.24 -9.58
C GLU A 34 -7.90 -20.12 -8.45
N ALA A 35 -7.82 -19.06 -7.63
CA ALA A 35 -8.79 -18.79 -6.59
C ALA A 35 -10.17 -18.47 -7.16
N LEU A 36 -10.25 -17.79 -8.32
CA LEU A 36 -11.51 -17.46 -8.97
C LEU A 36 -12.18 -18.69 -9.59
N ILE A 37 -11.42 -19.56 -10.28
CA ILE A 37 -11.97 -20.74 -10.97
C ILE A 37 -12.22 -21.89 -9.99
N ASN A 38 -11.31 -22.10 -9.05
CA ASN A 38 -11.27 -23.27 -8.17
C ASN A 38 -11.31 -22.89 -6.68
N GLY A 39 -11.97 -21.79 -6.31
CA GLY A 39 -11.98 -21.27 -4.93
C GLY A 39 -12.37 -22.30 -3.87
N ALA A 40 -13.32 -23.20 -4.18
CA ALA A 40 -13.72 -24.28 -3.28
C ALA A 40 -12.59 -25.30 -2.99
N LYS A 41 -11.72 -25.58 -3.98
CA LYS A 41 -10.56 -26.47 -3.83
C LYS A 41 -9.51 -25.85 -2.92
N TYR A 42 -9.33 -24.53 -3.01
CA TYR A 42 -8.32 -23.78 -2.26
C TYR A 42 -8.88 -23.15 -0.99
N LYS A 43 -10.05 -23.58 -0.53
CA LYS A 43 -10.60 -23.13 0.75
C LYS A 43 -9.62 -23.44 1.88
N ASN A 44 -9.46 -22.49 2.79
CA ASN A 44 -8.50 -22.48 3.89
C ASN A 44 -7.02 -22.33 3.47
N ALA A 45 -6.73 -22.09 2.19
CA ALA A 45 -5.36 -21.82 1.76
C ALA A 45 -4.87 -20.47 2.31
N PRO A 46 -3.63 -20.39 2.84
CA PRO A 46 -3.01 -19.12 3.17
C PRO A 46 -2.72 -18.35 1.88
N VAL A 47 -3.02 -17.05 1.89
CA VAL A 47 -2.76 -16.16 0.76
C VAL A 47 -2.17 -14.85 1.27
N ARG A 48 -1.37 -14.21 0.41
CA ARG A 48 -0.84 -12.87 0.64
C ARG A 48 -1.06 -12.05 -0.62
N TRP A 49 -2.08 -11.21 -0.61
CA TRP A 49 -2.49 -10.40 -1.75
C TRP A 49 -2.51 -8.92 -1.37
N GLY A 50 -2.31 -8.05 -2.34
CA GLY A 50 -2.36 -6.62 -2.09
C GLY A 50 -2.87 -5.84 -3.27
N GLY A 51 -3.12 -4.57 -3.02
CA GLY A 51 -3.69 -3.69 -4.01
C GLY A 51 -4.16 -2.38 -3.41
N THR A 52 -5.06 -1.69 -4.10
CA THR A 52 -5.62 -0.42 -3.63
C THR A 52 -7.04 -0.61 -3.13
N ILE A 53 -7.38 0.04 -2.01
CA ILE A 53 -8.74 0.02 -1.45
C ILE A 53 -9.74 0.67 -2.42
N ILE A 54 -10.84 -0.03 -2.69
CA ILE A 54 -11.97 0.51 -3.46
C ILE A 54 -13.01 1.11 -2.51
N GLU A 55 -13.41 0.34 -1.51
CA GLU A 55 -14.44 0.68 -0.52
C GLU A 55 -14.25 -0.10 0.78
N VAL A 56 -14.75 0.48 1.87
CA VAL A 56 -14.79 -0.12 3.21
C VAL A 56 -16.25 -0.12 3.65
N GLU A 57 -16.74 -1.30 4.05
CA GLU A 57 -18.08 -1.52 4.58
C GLU A 57 -17.97 -2.10 5.99
N ASN A 58 -18.62 -1.47 6.96
CA ASN A 58 -18.62 -1.95 8.34
C ASN A 58 -19.98 -2.55 8.67
N GLU A 59 -20.00 -3.83 8.95
CA GLU A 59 -21.16 -4.59 9.42
C GLU A 59 -21.12 -4.72 10.95
N PRO A 60 -22.25 -5.07 11.61
CA PRO A 60 -22.28 -5.21 13.07
C PRO A 60 -21.26 -6.20 13.65
N SER A 61 -20.80 -7.17 12.86
CA SER A 61 -19.92 -8.26 13.30
C SER A 61 -18.56 -8.32 12.60
N PHE A 62 -18.34 -7.55 11.53
CA PHE A 62 -17.08 -7.54 10.80
C PHE A 62 -16.94 -6.27 9.95
N SER A 63 -15.72 -5.92 9.59
CA SER A 63 -15.42 -4.95 8.54
C SER A 63 -15.04 -5.67 7.26
N ALA A 64 -15.50 -5.19 6.12
CA ALA A 64 -15.14 -5.69 4.81
C ALA A 64 -14.46 -4.61 3.98
N ILE A 65 -13.40 -4.97 3.27
CA ILE A 65 -12.73 -4.09 2.31
C ILE A 65 -12.72 -4.76 0.95
N GLN A 66 -13.23 -4.05 -0.06
CA GLN A 66 -13.01 -4.44 -1.46
C GLN A 66 -11.69 -3.85 -1.94
N VAL A 67 -10.86 -4.69 -2.54
CA VAL A 67 -9.50 -4.32 -2.97
C VAL A 67 -9.36 -4.59 -4.47
N LEU A 68 -8.76 -3.63 -5.19
CA LEU A 68 -8.32 -3.82 -6.56
C LEU A 68 -6.93 -4.46 -6.52
N LEU A 69 -6.82 -5.71 -6.97
CA LEU A 69 -5.63 -6.54 -6.84
C LEU A 69 -4.53 -6.10 -7.81
N TYR A 70 -3.31 -5.99 -7.30
CA TYR A 70 -2.08 -5.78 -8.07
C TYR A 70 -1.04 -6.84 -7.71
N PRO A 71 -0.08 -7.13 -8.61
CA PRO A 71 1.11 -7.89 -8.24
C PRO A 71 1.81 -7.23 -7.04
N LEU A 72 2.44 -8.04 -6.21
CA LEU A 72 3.25 -7.54 -5.11
C LEU A 72 4.71 -7.47 -5.54
N GLY A 73 5.37 -6.36 -5.23
CA GLY A 73 6.83 -6.23 -5.32
C GLY A 73 7.56 -7.07 -4.28
N SER A 74 8.88 -7.03 -4.29
CA SER A 74 9.74 -7.81 -3.40
C SER A 74 9.48 -7.57 -1.91
N TYR A 75 9.10 -6.36 -1.53
CA TYR A 75 8.77 -5.98 -0.14
C TYR A 75 7.30 -6.21 0.22
N GLY A 76 6.53 -6.88 -0.64
CA GLY A 76 5.10 -7.11 -0.42
C GLY A 76 4.21 -5.90 -0.67
N ARG A 77 4.77 -4.75 -1.08
CA ARG A 77 3.98 -3.57 -1.50
C ARG A 77 3.33 -3.84 -2.86
N PRO A 78 2.06 -3.47 -3.08
CA PRO A 78 1.43 -3.57 -4.39
C PRO A 78 2.17 -2.72 -5.41
N ASP A 79 2.53 -3.32 -6.54
CA ASP A 79 3.16 -2.64 -7.67
C ASP A 79 2.07 -2.03 -8.55
N LEU A 80 1.93 -0.71 -8.49
CA LEU A 80 0.89 0.03 -9.21
C LEU A 80 1.28 0.36 -10.65
N ASP A 81 2.54 0.14 -11.03
CA ASP A 81 3.02 0.30 -12.40
C ASP A 81 2.66 -0.93 -13.26
N GLU A 82 2.34 -2.06 -12.61
CA GLU A 82 1.87 -3.28 -13.25
C GLU A 82 0.33 -3.31 -13.45
N PRO A 83 -0.18 -4.06 -14.44
CA PRO A 83 -1.62 -4.18 -14.65
C PRO A 83 -2.35 -4.82 -13.47
N GLN A 84 -3.50 -4.24 -13.10
CA GLN A 84 -4.39 -4.85 -12.10
C GLN A 84 -4.86 -6.25 -12.56
N GLN A 85 -4.96 -7.17 -11.61
CA GLN A 85 -5.25 -8.59 -11.87
C GLN A 85 -6.70 -8.99 -11.57
N GLY A 86 -7.46 -8.13 -10.86
CA GLY A 86 -8.84 -8.41 -10.51
C GLY A 86 -9.27 -7.72 -9.21
N ARG A 87 -10.28 -8.29 -8.54
CA ARG A 87 -10.83 -7.74 -7.29
C ARG A 87 -11.03 -8.86 -6.29
N PHE A 88 -10.74 -8.59 -5.03
CA PHE A 88 -11.10 -9.48 -3.94
C PHE A 88 -11.75 -8.68 -2.81
N VAL A 89 -12.39 -9.40 -1.90
CA VAL A 89 -12.93 -8.85 -0.66
C VAL A 89 -12.17 -9.48 0.49
N MET A 90 -11.75 -8.69 1.46
CA MET A 90 -11.30 -9.21 2.74
C MET A 90 -12.28 -8.86 3.85
N LYS A 91 -12.38 -9.73 4.86
CA LYS A 91 -13.10 -9.49 6.11
C LYS A 91 -12.15 -9.46 7.28
N SER A 92 -12.35 -8.51 8.18
CA SER A 92 -11.71 -8.44 9.49
C SER A 92 -12.78 -8.48 10.58
N PRO A 93 -12.59 -9.22 11.69
CA PRO A 93 -13.49 -9.13 12.84
C PRO A 93 -13.38 -7.79 13.58
N GLU A 94 -12.33 -7.01 13.31
CA GLU A 94 -12.10 -5.70 13.91
C GLU A 94 -12.77 -4.59 13.12
N PHE A 95 -13.08 -3.49 13.78
CA PHE A 95 -13.57 -2.27 13.12
C PHE A 95 -12.44 -1.62 12.32
N LEU A 96 -12.66 -1.41 11.01
CA LEU A 96 -11.72 -0.71 10.13
C LEU A 96 -12.31 0.68 9.81
N ASP A 97 -11.69 1.72 10.37
CA ASP A 97 -12.15 3.11 10.18
C ASP A 97 -11.95 3.54 8.71
N PRO A 98 -13.01 3.90 7.96
CA PRO A 98 -12.88 4.40 6.59
C PRO A 98 -12.06 5.69 6.46
N ALA A 99 -11.88 6.44 7.55
CA ALA A 99 -11.00 7.61 7.59
C ALA A 99 -9.51 7.23 7.65
N VAL A 100 -9.18 6.00 8.06
CA VAL A 100 -7.80 5.45 8.03
C VAL A 100 -7.60 4.60 6.78
N TYR A 101 -8.53 3.69 6.51
CA TYR A 101 -8.55 2.80 5.34
C TYR A 101 -9.22 3.48 4.15
N LYS A 102 -8.62 4.57 3.69
CA LYS A 102 -9.19 5.41 2.65
C LYS A 102 -9.15 4.72 1.30
N LYS A 103 -10.09 5.12 0.44
CA LYS A 103 -10.10 4.74 -0.97
C LYS A 103 -8.77 5.13 -1.63
N ASN A 104 -8.28 4.28 -2.52
CA ASN A 104 -7.01 4.37 -3.24
C ASN A 104 -5.74 4.20 -2.39
N THR A 105 -5.85 3.96 -1.08
CA THR A 105 -4.67 3.62 -0.28
C THR A 105 -4.22 2.19 -0.58
N SER A 106 -2.90 2.00 -0.73
CA SER A 106 -2.32 0.68 -0.95
C SER A 106 -2.33 -0.14 0.34
N ILE A 107 -2.74 -1.40 0.25
CA ILE A 107 -2.68 -2.36 1.34
C ILE A 107 -2.13 -3.71 0.88
N THR A 108 -1.55 -4.43 1.82
CA THR A 108 -1.23 -5.86 1.69
C THR A 108 -1.94 -6.62 2.79
N VAL A 109 -2.55 -7.73 2.41
CA VAL A 109 -3.36 -8.57 3.30
C VAL A 109 -2.78 -9.98 3.27
N ALA A 110 -2.37 -10.46 4.43
CA ALA A 110 -2.11 -11.88 4.66
C ALA A 110 -3.31 -12.49 5.35
N GLY A 111 -3.84 -13.58 4.81
CA GLY A 111 -5.11 -14.13 5.25
C GLY A 111 -5.36 -15.54 4.76
N ILE A 112 -6.61 -15.96 4.88
CA ILE A 112 -7.08 -17.29 4.49
C ILE A 112 -8.19 -17.13 3.46
N LEU A 113 -8.11 -17.88 2.36
CA LEU A 113 -9.17 -17.92 1.37
C LEU A 113 -10.39 -18.69 1.92
N GLU A 114 -11.53 -18.03 2.06
CA GLU A 114 -12.77 -18.63 2.56
C GLU A 114 -13.67 -19.18 1.45
N GLY A 115 -13.46 -18.72 0.21
CA GLY A 115 -14.27 -19.03 -0.97
C GLY A 115 -14.47 -17.77 -1.81
N ASP A 116 -15.71 -17.54 -2.23
CA ASP A 116 -16.13 -16.37 -2.99
C ASP A 116 -17.31 -15.65 -2.31
N THR A 117 -17.54 -14.41 -2.73
CA THR A 117 -18.66 -13.59 -2.31
C THR A 117 -19.21 -12.79 -3.48
N GLU A 118 -20.52 -12.57 -3.49
CA GLU A 118 -21.17 -11.77 -4.52
C GLU A 118 -21.14 -10.28 -4.15
N ARG A 119 -20.64 -9.45 -5.06
CA ARG A 119 -20.58 -7.99 -4.91
C ARG A 119 -21.20 -7.30 -6.09
N LYS A 120 -22.02 -6.29 -5.83
CA LYS A 120 -22.62 -5.46 -6.85
C LYS A 120 -21.66 -4.33 -7.22
N VAL A 121 -21.20 -4.31 -8.46
CA VAL A 121 -20.36 -3.24 -9.02
C VAL A 121 -21.16 -2.54 -10.12
N GLY A 122 -21.62 -1.33 -9.82
CA GLY A 122 -22.59 -0.62 -10.65
C GLY A 122 -23.89 -1.43 -10.78
N ASN A 123 -24.24 -1.83 -12.00
CA ASN A 123 -25.43 -2.63 -12.29
C ASN A 123 -25.14 -4.12 -12.51
N LYS A 124 -23.91 -4.58 -12.24
CA LYS A 124 -23.51 -5.98 -12.40
C LYS A 124 -23.20 -6.62 -11.06
N THR A 125 -23.60 -7.87 -10.88
CA THR A 125 -23.16 -8.71 -9.76
C THR A 125 -21.94 -9.50 -10.19
N LEU A 126 -20.85 -9.40 -9.43
CA LEU A 126 -19.60 -10.11 -9.63
C LEU A 126 -19.37 -11.10 -8.49
N ARG A 127 -18.79 -12.27 -8.79
CA ARG A 127 -18.24 -13.17 -7.78
C ARG A 127 -16.77 -12.87 -7.60
N LEU A 128 -16.38 -12.55 -6.37
CA LEU A 128 -15.04 -12.14 -6.01
C LEU A 128 -14.50 -13.11 -4.95
N PRO A 129 -13.21 -13.48 -5.00
CA PRO A 129 -12.58 -14.21 -3.91
C PRO A 129 -12.76 -13.48 -2.57
N LEU A 130 -13.05 -14.26 -1.52
CA LEU A 130 -13.26 -13.77 -0.16
C LEU A 130 -12.13 -14.26 0.75
N LEU A 131 -11.47 -13.32 1.41
CA LEU A 131 -10.41 -13.59 2.37
C LEU A 131 -10.87 -13.29 3.80
N ALA A 132 -10.53 -14.15 4.74
CA ALA A 132 -10.43 -13.79 6.15
C ALA A 132 -9.05 -13.18 6.41
N ALA A 133 -9.01 -11.89 6.71
CA ALA A 133 -7.77 -11.19 7.01
C ALA A 133 -7.21 -11.65 8.35
N LYS A 134 -5.92 -12.01 8.36
CA LYS A 134 -5.16 -12.27 9.59
C LYS A 134 -4.25 -11.10 9.94
N GLN A 135 -3.65 -10.50 8.92
CA GLN A 135 -2.81 -9.32 9.03
C GLN A 135 -3.11 -8.39 7.86
N ILE A 136 -3.25 -7.10 8.17
CA ILE A 136 -3.38 -6.04 7.17
C ILE A 136 -2.21 -5.09 7.38
N HIS A 137 -1.58 -4.69 6.28
CA HIS A 137 -0.56 -3.66 6.28
C HIS A 137 -1.02 -2.52 5.37
N LEU A 138 -1.05 -1.32 5.94
CA LEU A 138 -1.42 -0.08 5.25
C LEU A 138 -0.13 0.63 4.85
N TRP A 139 0.05 0.85 3.55
CA TRP A 139 1.23 1.55 3.04
C TRP A 139 1.01 3.06 3.07
N GLU A 140 2.03 3.79 3.52
CA GLU A 140 2.02 5.25 3.44
C GLU A 140 2.01 5.70 1.97
N GLU A 141 1.22 6.73 1.68
CA GLU A 141 1.25 7.37 0.37
C GLU A 141 2.62 8.00 0.17
N GLU A 142 3.31 7.60 -0.91
CA GLU A 142 4.56 8.26 -1.28
C GLU A 142 4.23 9.69 -1.67
N THR A 143 4.51 10.60 -0.76
CA THR A 143 4.40 12.02 -1.06
C THR A 143 5.54 12.34 -2.01
N TYR A 144 5.25 12.36 -3.31
CA TYR A 144 6.22 12.80 -4.31
C TYR A 144 6.52 14.27 -4.04
N TYR A 145 7.64 14.53 -3.38
CA TYR A 145 8.23 15.85 -3.38
C TYR A 145 8.87 16.03 -4.76
N PRO A 146 8.32 16.86 -5.66
CA PRO A 146 9.05 17.23 -6.85
C PRO A 146 10.35 17.84 -6.37
N TYR A 147 11.44 17.10 -6.55
CA TYR A 147 12.77 17.62 -6.39
C TYR A 147 12.90 18.69 -7.46
N TYR A 148 12.62 19.94 -7.10
CA TYR A 148 12.97 21.10 -7.91
C TYR A 148 14.50 21.09 -7.95
N GLY A 149 15.04 20.39 -8.95
CA GLY A 149 16.44 20.42 -9.32
C GLY A 149 16.78 21.85 -9.66
N GLY A 150 17.23 22.59 -8.64
CA GLY A 150 17.83 23.89 -8.82
C GLY A 150 19.08 23.68 -9.67
N PHE A 151 18.98 24.00 -10.95
CA PHE A 151 20.12 24.34 -11.78
C PHE A 151 20.74 25.63 -11.23
N GLY A 152 21.42 25.50 -10.08
CA GLY A 152 22.21 26.53 -9.45
C GLY A 152 23.67 26.17 -9.61
N ASN A 153 24.31 26.79 -10.60
CA ASN A 153 25.75 26.75 -10.82
C ASN A 153 26.51 26.79 -9.49
N GLY A 154 27.42 25.82 -9.32
CA GLY A 154 28.30 25.79 -8.17
C GLY A 154 29.16 27.04 -8.14
N PHE A 155 29.03 27.81 -7.06
CA PHE A 155 30.11 28.55 -6.40
C PHE A 155 29.56 29.12 -5.09
N TYR A 156 29.92 28.53 -3.94
CA TYR A 156 29.70 29.13 -2.63
C TYR A 156 30.98 29.03 -1.80
N PRO A 157 31.74 30.13 -1.64
CA PRO A 157 32.59 30.34 -0.49
C PRO A 157 31.86 31.29 0.49
N TYR A 158 31.57 30.76 1.68
CA TYR A 158 31.33 31.51 2.92
C TYR A 158 30.07 32.40 3.06
N GLY A 159 29.28 32.11 4.11
CA GLY A 159 28.67 33.16 4.95
C GLY A 159 27.15 33.14 5.14
N GLY A 160 26.71 32.89 6.38
CA GLY A 160 25.74 33.78 7.03
C GLY A 160 24.25 33.44 7.02
N PHE A 161 23.79 32.86 8.13
CA PHE A 161 22.69 33.32 9.01
C PHE A 161 21.40 33.98 8.44
N TYR A 162 20.26 33.34 8.71
CA TYR A 162 18.90 33.86 9.02
C TYR A 162 18.27 34.94 8.12
N GLY A 163 17.08 34.63 7.57
CA GLY A 163 16.20 35.68 7.08
C GLY A 163 14.98 35.19 6.29
N TYR A 164 13.82 35.21 6.94
CA TYR A 164 12.53 35.71 6.42
C TYR A 164 12.11 35.39 4.96
N ARG A 165 10.97 34.69 4.84
CA ARG A 165 10.09 34.67 3.66
C ARG A 165 9.81 36.09 3.12
N PRO A 166 9.69 36.22 1.79
CA PRO A 166 8.65 37.06 1.22
C PRO A 166 7.79 36.30 0.19
N TYR A 167 6.49 36.50 0.32
CA TYR A 167 5.49 36.22 -0.71
C TYR A 167 5.81 36.99 -2.00
N TYR A 168 5.87 36.33 -3.16
CA TYR A 168 5.58 36.98 -4.43
C TYR A 168 4.89 36.03 -5.42
N TRP A 169 3.80 36.57 -5.95
CA TRP A 169 2.94 36.12 -7.04
C TRP A 169 3.69 35.94 -8.36
N GLY A 170 3.28 34.98 -9.19
CA GLY A 170 3.71 34.90 -10.58
C GLY A 170 3.25 33.63 -11.27
N GLY A 171 1.97 33.56 -11.65
CA GLY A 171 1.47 32.48 -12.48
C GLY A 171 2.01 32.57 -13.90
N TYR A 172 2.30 31.41 -14.50
CA TYR A 172 2.19 31.19 -15.93
C TYR A 172 1.66 29.79 -16.20
N TYR A 173 0.57 29.77 -16.95
CA TYR A 173 -0.12 28.60 -17.49
C TYR A 173 0.66 28.01 -18.69
N ARG A 174 0.47 26.69 -18.88
CA ARG A 174 0.54 25.85 -20.12
C ARG A 174 1.84 25.09 -20.44
N PRO A 175 1.76 23.97 -21.21
CA PRO A 175 0.67 22.97 -21.31
C PRO A 175 1.18 21.51 -21.23
N TYR A 176 0.27 20.58 -20.88
CA TYR A 176 0.52 19.13 -20.94
C TYR A 176 0.64 18.66 -22.39
N HIS A 177 1.73 17.94 -22.69
CA HIS A 177 1.84 17.11 -23.88
C HIS A 177 1.58 15.65 -23.51
N HIS A 178 0.44 15.12 -23.96
CA HIS A 178 0.21 13.68 -24.04
C HIS A 178 1.04 13.13 -25.20
N HIS A 179 1.96 12.21 -24.93
CA HIS A 179 2.46 11.29 -25.93
C HIS A 179 1.82 9.91 -25.70
N ARG A 180 1.47 9.34 -26.84
CA ARG A 180 0.66 8.15 -27.09
C ARG A 180 1.35 6.86 -26.69
#